data_AF-A0A103D5G2-F1
#
_entry.id   AF-A0A103D5G2-F1
#
_cell.length_a   1.000
_cell.length_b   1.000
_cell.length_c   1.000
_cell.angle_alpha   90.00
_cell.angle_beta   90.00
_cell.angle_gamma   90.00
#
_symmetry.space_group_name_H-M   'P 1'
#
loop_
_entity.id
_entity.type
_entity.pdbx_description
1 polymer ?
#
loop_
_entity_poly.entity_id
_entity_poly.type
_entity_poly.pdbx_seq_one_letter_code
_entity_poly.pdbx_strand_id
1 'polypeptide(L)'
;MILMAYLSYILAEVFGLSGILTVFFCGIVMSHYAWHNVTMNSQVTTKHAFATMSFIAEIFIFMYVGMDSLDMGKWRFVNDSAVLLGLIMIGRACFVFPISIISNLTRKATNDKIEFKQQVTVWWSGLMRGAVSVALAYKKVTEALNN
;
A
#
# COMPACT_ATOMS: atom_id res chain seq x y z
N MET A 1 -13.15 17.53 2.17
CA MET A 1 -12.06 16.55 2.32
C MET A 1 -11.73 15.88 0.99
N ILE A 2 -12.66 15.16 0.37
CA ILE A 2 -12.45 14.47 -0.92
C ILE A 2 -11.98 15.44 -2.03
N LEU A 3 -12.61 16.62 -2.14
CA LEU A 3 -12.22 17.62 -3.15
C LEU A 3 -10.76 18.10 -2.99
N MET A 4 -10.29 18.26 -1.75
CA MET A 4 -8.91 18.68 -1.46
C MET A 4 -7.91 17.59 -1.83
N ALA A 5 -8.25 16.32 -1.55
CA ALA A 5 -7.44 15.18 -1.99
C ALA A 5 -7.37 15.13 -3.52
N TYR A 6 -8.49 15.30 -4.22
CA TYR A 6 -8.52 15.33 -5.68
C TYR A 6 -7.73 16.51 -6.27
N LEU A 7 -7.83 17.70 -5.68
CA LEU A 7 -7.03 18.85 -6.09
C LEU A 7 -5.52 18.57 -5.96
N SER A 8 -5.09 17.93 -4.85
CA SER A 8 -3.70 17.55 -4.65
C SER A 8 -3.18 16.53 -5.68
N TYR A 9 -4.07 15.68 -6.21
CA TYR A 9 -3.77 14.76 -7.30
C TYR A 9 -3.53 15.50 -8.61
N ILE A 10 -4.48 16.35 -9.01
CA ILE A 10 -4.43 17.07 -10.28
C ILE A 10 -3.24 18.03 -10.32
N LEU A 11 -2.99 18.75 -9.22
CA LEU A 11 -1.81 19.62 -9.13
C LEU A 11 -0.51 18.81 -9.33
N ALA A 12 -0.40 17.64 -8.70
CA ALA A 12 0.79 16.80 -8.84
C ALA A 12 1.01 16.31 -10.28
N GLU A 13 -0.06 15.89 -10.97
CA GLU A 13 0.02 15.48 -12.38
C GLU A 13 0.44 16.64 -13.29
N VAL A 14 -0.05 17.87 -13.04
CA VAL A 14 0.35 19.07 -13.80
C VAL A 14 1.83 19.39 -13.63
N PHE A 15 2.39 19.18 -12.43
CA PHE A 15 3.81 19.38 -12.16
C PHE A 15 4.69 18.17 -12.53
N GLY A 16 4.12 17.09 -13.11
CA GLY A 16 4.86 15.87 -13.45
C GLY A 16 5.38 15.08 -12.24
N LEU A 17 4.77 15.28 -11.06
CA LEU A 17 5.11 14.61 -9.81
C LEU A 17 4.22 13.38 -9.57
N SER A 18 4.57 12.54 -8.61
CA SER A 18 3.77 11.35 -8.28
C SER A 18 2.45 11.70 -7.60
N GLY A 19 1.35 11.71 -8.37
CA GLY A 19 0.01 11.99 -7.86
C GLY A 19 -0.46 11.03 -6.76
N ILE A 20 -0.07 9.75 -6.81
CA ILE A 20 -0.44 8.77 -5.76
C ILE A 20 0.17 9.16 -4.41
N LEU A 21 1.43 9.62 -4.40
CA LEU A 21 2.15 9.96 -3.18
C LEU A 21 1.65 11.28 -2.60
N THR A 22 1.34 12.27 -3.44
CA THR A 22 0.84 13.57 -2.96
C THR A 22 -0.53 13.45 -2.29
N VAL A 23 -1.44 12.66 -2.87
CA VAL A 23 -2.75 12.36 -2.26
C VAL A 23 -2.58 11.63 -0.93
N PHE A 24 -1.64 10.69 -0.84
CA PHE A 24 -1.36 9.96 0.39
C PHE A 24 -0.89 10.90 1.52
N PHE A 25 0.09 11.76 1.26
CA PHE A 25 0.54 12.76 2.22
C PHE A 25 -0.57 13.76 2.57
N CYS A 26 -1.34 14.22 1.58
CA CYS A 26 -2.49 15.08 1.79
C CYS A 26 -3.50 14.43 2.76
N GLY A 27 -3.78 13.13 2.58
CA GLY A 27 -4.64 12.34 3.46
C GLY A 27 -4.12 12.26 4.91
N ILE A 28 -2.83 12.02 5.11
CA ILE A 28 -2.21 11.98 6.45
C ILE A 28 -2.37 13.34 7.16
N VAL A 29 -2.02 14.43 6.46
CA VAL A 29 -2.14 15.80 6.99
C VAL A 29 -3.61 16.10 7.31
N MET A 30 -4.53 15.73 6.44
CA MET A 30 -5.96 15.94 6.63
C MET A 30 -6.52 15.16 7.83
N SER A 31 -6.02 13.94 8.07
CA SER A 31 -6.37 13.15 9.26
C SER A 31 -5.96 13.84 10.56
N HIS A 32 -4.79 14.49 10.59
CA HIS A 32 -4.29 15.16 11.80
C HIS A 32 -4.95 16.53 12.04
N TYR A 33 -5.06 17.36 11.00
CA TYR A 33 -5.49 18.76 11.16
C TYR A 33 -6.99 18.96 10.96
N ALA A 34 -7.55 18.33 9.93
CA ALA A 34 -8.93 18.59 9.58
C ALA A 34 -9.91 17.72 10.38
N TRP A 35 -9.46 16.65 11.03
CA TRP A 35 -10.29 15.90 11.99
C TRP A 35 -10.73 16.77 13.17
N HIS A 36 -9.79 17.53 13.75
CA HIS A 36 -10.07 18.36 14.94
C HIS A 36 -10.87 19.64 14.62
N ASN A 37 -10.87 20.06 13.35
CA ASN A 37 -11.56 21.27 12.90
C ASN A 37 -13.02 21.01 12.44
N VAL A 38 -13.47 19.76 12.41
CA VAL A 38 -14.77 19.36 11.87
C VAL A 38 -15.73 18.98 13.01
N THR A 39 -17.01 19.32 12.86
CA THR A 39 -18.07 19.00 13.83
C THR A 39 -18.26 17.50 14.00
N MET A 40 -18.66 17.05 15.19
CA MET A 40 -18.76 15.63 15.54
C MET A 40 -19.68 14.84 14.61
N ASN A 41 -20.80 15.42 14.18
CA ASN A 41 -21.71 14.80 13.22
C ASN A 41 -21.04 14.60 11.84
N SER A 42 -20.25 15.58 11.39
CA SER A 42 -19.55 15.51 10.11
C SER A 42 -18.35 14.56 10.13
N GLN A 43 -17.69 14.38 11.28
CA GLN A 43 -16.64 13.37 11.46
C GLN A 43 -17.17 11.95 11.24
N VAL A 44 -18.33 11.63 11.82
CA VAL A 44 -18.97 10.30 11.68
C VAL A 44 -19.38 10.05 10.23
N THR A 45 -20.09 11.00 9.60
CA THR A 45 -20.49 10.87 8.18
C THR A 45 -19.27 10.69 7.27
N THR A 46 -18.22 11.49 7.48
CA THR A 46 -17.00 11.42 6.66
C THR A 46 -16.27 10.09 6.84
N LYS A 47 -16.19 9.57 8.07
CA LYS A 47 -15.60 8.25 8.34
C LYS A 47 -16.36 7.13 7.62
N HIS A 48 -17.69 7.14 7.68
CA HIS A 48 -18.51 6.15 6.98
C HIS A 48 -18.44 6.31 5.46
N ALA A 49 -18.43 7.54 4.94
CA ALA A 49 -18.29 7.80 3.52
C ALA A 49 -16.93 7.30 2.97
N PHE A 50 -15.82 7.56 3.68
CA PHE A 50 -14.51 7.04 3.26
C PHE A 50 -14.40 5.52 3.38
N ALA A 51 -14.97 4.92 4.43
CA ALA A 51 -14.97 3.46 4.60
C ALA A 51 -15.76 2.77 3.47
N THR A 52 -16.95 3.27 3.14
CA THR A 52 -17.77 2.72 2.05
C THR A 52 -17.12 2.91 0.69
N MET A 53 -16.55 4.07 0.40
CA MET A 53 -15.82 4.32 -0.85
C MET A 53 -14.58 3.43 -0.99
N SER A 54 -13.82 3.23 0.09
CA SER A 54 -12.68 2.30 0.10
C SER A 54 -13.11 0.87 -0.16
N PHE A 55 -14.20 0.43 0.47
CA PHE A 55 -14.73 -0.92 0.29
C PHE A 55 -15.21 -1.17 -1.15
N ILE A 56 -15.92 -0.20 -1.74
CA ILE A 56 -16.35 -0.27 -3.14
C ILE A 56 -15.13 -0.32 -4.08
N ALA A 57 -14.12 0.52 -3.85
CA ALA A 57 -12.90 0.51 -4.66
C ALA A 57 -12.12 -0.82 -4.55
N GLU A 58 -12.06 -1.39 -3.35
CA GLU A 58 -11.44 -2.69 -3.11
C GLU A 58 -12.17 -3.83 -3.85
N ILE A 59 -13.51 -3.82 -3.85
CA ILE A 59 -14.32 -4.76 -4.62
C ILE A 59 -13.99 -4.66 -6.12
N PHE A 60 -13.91 -3.46 -6.67
CA PHE A 60 -13.56 -3.28 -8.08
C PHE A 60 -12.18 -3.83 -8.41
N ILE A 61 -11.15 -3.52 -7.61
CA ILE A 61 -9.79 -4.00 -7.85
C ILE A 61 -9.73 -5.53 -7.78
N PHE A 62 -10.36 -6.15 -6.78
CA PHE A 62 -10.38 -7.60 -6.68
C PHE A 62 -11.19 -8.27 -7.78
N MET A 63 -12.28 -7.65 -8.23
CA MET A 63 -13.03 -8.12 -9.38
C MET A 63 -12.17 -8.11 -10.65
N TYR A 64 -11.39 -7.04 -10.88
CA TYR A 64 -10.46 -6.96 -12.02
C TYR A 64 -9.38 -8.05 -11.97
N VAL A 65 -8.76 -8.26 -10.80
CA VAL A 65 -7.76 -9.34 -10.61
C VAL A 65 -8.38 -10.71 -10.81
N GLY A 66 -9.60 -10.92 -10.29
CA GLY A 66 -10.35 -12.16 -10.44
C GLY A 66 -10.60 -12.48 -11.92
N MET A 67 -11.05 -11.49 -12.69
CA MET A 67 -11.23 -11.65 -14.13
C MET A 67 -9.90 -11.94 -14.85
N ASP A 68 -8.82 -11.27 -14.47
CA ASP A 68 -7.49 -11.49 -15.05
C ASP A 68 -6.96 -12.92 -14.82
N SER A 69 -7.26 -13.50 -13.65
CA SER A 69 -6.82 -14.85 -13.27
C SER A 69 -7.47 -15.98 -14.08
N LEU A 70 -8.62 -15.72 -14.71
CA LEU A 70 -9.32 -16.71 -15.54
C LEU A 70 -8.72 -16.85 -16.95
N ASP A 71 -7.79 -15.96 -17.33
CA ASP A 71 -7.13 -16.01 -18.63
C ASP A 71 -6.07 -17.13 -18.66
N MET A 72 -6.43 -18.27 -19.25
CA MET A 72 -5.60 -19.47 -19.40
C MET A 72 -4.26 -19.20 -20.12
N GLY A 73 -4.15 -18.13 -20.91
CA GLY A 73 -2.91 -17.77 -21.61
C GLY A 73 -1.78 -17.33 -20.66
N LYS A 74 -2.12 -16.83 -19.47
CA LYS A 74 -1.15 -16.31 -18.48
C LYS A 74 -0.57 -17.38 -17.57
N TRP A 75 -1.23 -18.54 -17.46
CA TRP A 75 -0.83 -19.65 -16.60
C TRP A 75 0.47 -20.35 -17.04
N ARG A 76 0.93 -20.11 -18.27
CA ARG A 76 2.20 -20.69 -18.77
C ARG A 76 3.45 -20.10 -18.10
N PHE A 77 3.33 -18.91 -17.49
CA PHE A 77 4.42 -18.22 -16.79
C PHE A 77 4.48 -18.51 -15.28
N VAL A 78 3.70 -19.48 -14.79
CA VAL A 78 3.62 -19.79 -13.36
C VAL A 78 4.98 -20.21 -12.78
N ASN A 79 5.82 -20.90 -13.56
CA ASN A 79 7.12 -21.36 -13.07
C ASN A 79 8.07 -20.18 -12.77
N ASP A 80 8.10 -19.16 -13.64
CA ASP A 80 8.91 -17.95 -13.42
C ASP A 80 8.40 -17.12 -12.24
N SER A 81 7.08 -17.11 -12.03
CA SER A 81 6.46 -16.40 -10.90
C SER A 81 6.81 -16.99 -9.53
N ALA A 82 7.03 -18.31 -9.45
CA ALA A 82 7.45 -18.98 -8.22
C ALA A 82 8.89 -18.62 -7.82
N VAL A 83 9.79 -18.53 -8.81
CA VAL A 83 11.18 -18.10 -8.59
C VAL A 83 11.23 -16.64 -8.13
N LEU A 84 10.43 -15.76 -8.75
CA LEU A 84 10.32 -14.36 -8.33
C LEU A 84 9.77 -14.23 -6.90
N LEU A 85 8.78 -15.05 -6.52
CA LEU A 85 8.24 -15.06 -5.15
C LEU A 85 9.30 -15.48 -4.13
N GLY A 86 10.08 -16.53 -4.43
CA GLY A 86 11.20 -16.95 -3.59
C GLY A 86 12.28 -15.87 -3.45
N LEU A 87 12.64 -15.21 -4.55
CA LEU A 87 13.63 -14.13 -4.53
C LEU A 87 13.18 -12.93 -3.69
N ILE A 88 11.90 -12.56 -3.77
CA ILE A 88 11.30 -11.48 -2.95
C ILE A 88 11.32 -11.85 -1.47
N MET A 89 11.03 -13.11 -1.12
CA MET A 89 11.05 -13.60 0.26
C MET A 89 12.43 -13.49 0.89
N ILE A 90 13.47 -13.93 0.16
CA ILE A 90 14.87 -13.86 0.61
C ILE A 90 15.31 -12.40 0.69
N GLY A 91 15.05 -11.60 -0.34
CA GLY A 91 15.39 -10.18 -0.34
C GLY A 91 14.78 -9.44 0.85
N ARG A 92 13.50 -9.70 1.16
CA ARG A 92 12.83 -9.13 2.33
C ARG A 92 13.43 -9.60 3.65
N ALA A 93 13.74 -10.88 3.79
CA ALA A 93 14.42 -11.39 4.99
C ALA A 93 15.75 -10.64 5.20
N CYS A 94 16.55 -10.52 4.14
CA CYS A 94 17.83 -9.80 4.16
C CYS A 94 17.70 -8.31 4.54
N PHE A 95 16.56 -7.65 4.34
CA PHE A 95 16.35 -6.28 4.81
C PHE A 95 15.76 -6.22 6.23
N VAL A 96 14.79 -7.07 6.57
CA VAL A 96 14.10 -7.03 7.87
C VAL A 96 15.02 -7.41 9.03
N PHE A 97 15.84 -8.45 8.87
CA PHE A 97 16.77 -8.90 9.92
C PHE A 97 17.82 -7.85 10.32
N PRO A 98 18.57 -7.20 9.41
CA PRO A 98 19.55 -6.18 9.80
C PRO A 98 18.88 -4.91 10.35
N ILE A 99 17.73 -4.49 9.81
CA ILE A 99 16.99 -3.34 10.37
C ILE A 99 16.57 -3.62 11.82
N SER A 100 16.12 -4.85 12.10
CA SER A 100 15.77 -5.24 13.46
C SER A 100 16.98 -5.32 14.40
N ILE A 101 18.14 -5.78 13.91
CA ILE A 101 19.39 -5.79 14.68
C ILE A 101 19.85 -4.36 14.98
N ILE A 102 19.82 -3.46 14.00
CA ILE A 102 20.15 -2.04 14.18
C ILE A 102 19.19 -1.38 15.17
N SER A 103 17.88 -1.62 15.03
CA SER A 103 16.88 -1.10 15.96
C SER A 103 17.07 -1.62 17.40
N ASN A 104 17.53 -2.86 17.57
CA ASN A 104 17.82 -3.46 18.87
C ASN A 104 19.14 -2.93 19.48
N LEU A 105 20.10 -2.48 18.66
CA LEU A 105 21.34 -1.82 19.08
C LEU A 105 21.11 -0.36 19.51
N THR A 106 20.21 0.37 18.85
CA THR A 106 19.90 1.77 19.20
C THR A 106 19.00 1.89 20.45
N ARG A 107 18.25 0.84 20.82
CA ARG A 107 17.43 0.81 22.04
C ARG A 107 18.24 0.40 23.27
N LYS A 108 18.65 1.38 24.09
CA LYS A 108 19.35 1.17 25.37
C LYS A 108 18.46 0.68 26.53
N ALA A 109 17.13 0.66 26.38
CA ALA A 109 16.18 0.29 27.43
C ALA A 109 15.72 -1.18 27.30
N THR A 110 15.94 -1.96 28.36
CA THR A 110 15.74 -3.42 28.45
C THR A 110 14.30 -3.92 28.28
N ASN A 111 13.28 -3.06 28.27
CA ASN A 111 11.89 -3.50 28.43
C ASN A 111 11.11 -3.79 27.13
N ASP A 112 11.62 -3.43 25.95
CA ASP A 112 10.94 -3.67 24.66
C ASP A 112 11.95 -4.12 23.58
N LYS A 113 12.67 -5.22 23.80
CA LYS A 113 13.47 -5.82 22.74
C LYS A 113 12.55 -6.52 21.76
N ILE A 114 12.72 -6.26 20.47
CA ILE A 114 11.93 -6.92 19.42
C ILE A 114 12.34 -8.39 19.36
N GLU A 115 11.49 -9.26 19.90
CA GLU A 115 11.74 -10.70 19.97
C GLU A 115 11.84 -11.27 18.55
N PHE A 116 12.64 -12.31 18.36
CA PHE A 116 12.78 -13.02 17.08
C PHE A 116 11.41 -13.45 16.51
N LYS A 117 10.45 -13.80 17.38
CA LYS A 117 9.06 -14.08 16.99
C LYS A 117 8.37 -12.89 16.32
N GLN A 118 8.53 -11.69 16.85
CA GLN A 118 7.94 -10.47 16.27
C GLN A 118 8.60 -10.13 14.93
N GLN A 119 9.90 -10.38 14.77
CA GLN A 119 10.60 -10.18 13.50
C GLN A 119 10.09 -11.13 12.41
N VAL A 120 9.85 -12.40 12.76
CA VAL A 120 9.26 -13.40 11.87
C VAL A 120 7.81 -13.02 11.52
N THR A 121 7.02 -12.52 12.48
CA THR A 121 5.67 -12.03 12.20
C THR A 121 5.67 -10.82 11.26
N VAL A 122 6.60 -9.88 11.41
CA VAL A 122 6.74 -8.71 10.51
C VAL A 122 7.22 -9.13 9.12
N TRP A 123 8.13 -10.09 9.02
CA TRP A 123 8.54 -10.65 7.73
C TRP A 123 7.37 -11.34 7.02
N TRP A 124 6.57 -12.11 7.76
CA TRP A 124 5.41 -12.81 7.22
C TRP A 124 4.25 -11.87 6.83
N SER A 125 3.96 -10.85 7.65
CA SER A 125 2.86 -9.90 7.40
C SER A 125 3.09 -9.04 6.15
N GLY A 126 4.36 -8.73 5.83
CA GLY A 126 4.73 -7.97 4.64
C GLY A 126 4.49 -8.70 3.31
N LEU A 127 4.18 -10.01 3.34
CA LEU A 127 3.90 -10.80 2.13
C LEU A 127 2.51 -10.49 1.55
N MET A 128 1.56 -10.03 2.36
CA MET A 128 0.21 -9.68 1.91
C MET A 128 0.24 -8.38 1.10
N ARG A 129 0.56 -8.50 -0.18
CA ARG A 129 0.43 -7.42 -1.16
C ARG A 129 -1.04 -7.07 -1.35
N GLY A 130 -1.44 -5.89 -0.87
CA GLY A 130 -2.81 -5.39 -0.98
C GLY A 130 -3.15 -4.78 -2.35
N ALA A 131 -4.37 -4.25 -2.46
CA ALA A 131 -4.93 -3.66 -3.68
C ALA A 131 -4.05 -2.58 -4.34
N VAL A 132 -3.27 -1.83 -3.56
CA VAL A 132 -2.36 -0.78 -4.06
C VAL A 132 -1.26 -1.36 -4.97
N SER A 133 -0.73 -2.55 -4.63
CA SER A 133 0.32 -3.19 -5.42
C SER A 133 -0.18 -3.65 -6.79
N VAL A 134 -1.42 -4.12 -6.83
CA VAL A 134 -2.14 -4.50 -8.05
C VAL A 134 -2.35 -3.29 -8.94
N ALA A 135 -2.89 -2.20 -8.38
CA ALA A 135 -3.14 -0.97 -9.12
C ALA A 135 -1.84 -0.41 -9.76
N LEU A 136 -0.72 -0.48 -9.04
CA LEU A 136 0.57 -0.05 -9.56
C LEU A 136 1.09 -0.96 -10.69
N ALA A 137 0.88 -2.28 -10.58
CA ALA A 137 1.25 -3.23 -11.63
C ALA A 137 0.48 -2.93 -12.93
N TYR A 138 -0.84 -2.71 -12.85
CA TYR A 138 -1.64 -2.32 -14.02
C TYR A 138 -1.17 -1.00 -14.60
N LYS A 139 -0.93 0.04 -13.77
CA LYS A 139 -0.40 1.32 -14.25
C LYS A 139 0.89 1.14 -15.05
N LYS A 140 1.82 0.34 -14.53
CA LYS A 140 3.11 0.08 -15.18
C LYS A 140 2.97 -0.68 -16.50
N VAL A 141 2.08 -1.66 -16.56
CA VAL A 141 1.79 -2.38 -17.81
C VAL A 141 1.20 -1.42 -18.85
N THR A 142 0.26 -0.57 -18.47
CA THR A 142 -0.34 0.41 -19.39
C THR A 142 0.69 1.45 -19.88
N GLU A 143 1.57 1.94 -19.00
CA GLU A 143 2.68 2.82 -19.40
C GLU A 143 3.65 2.13 -20.39
N ALA A 144 3.90 0.84 -20.21
CA ALA A 144 4.77 0.07 -21.09
C ALA A 144 4.15 -0.23 -22.47
N LEU A 145 2.82 -0.21 -22.58
CA LEU A 145 2.10 -0.40 -23.86
C LEU A 145 1.97 0.90 -24.66
N ASN A 146 2.04 2.06 -24.01
CA ASN A 146 1.91 3.38 -24.63
C ASN A 146 3.24 4.01 -25.06
N ASN A 147 4.38 3.38 -24.76
CA ASN A 147 5.72 3.73 -25.25
C ASN A 147 6.17 2.73 -26.32
#